data_AF-A0A9D9I3H3-F1
#
_entry.id   AF-A0A9D9I3H3-F1
#
_cell.length_a   1.000
_cell.length_b   1.000
_cell.length_c   1.000
_cell.angle_alpha   90.00
_cell.angle_beta   90.00
_cell.angle_gamma   90.00
#
_symmetry.space_group_name_H-M   'P 1'
#
loop_
_entity.id
_entity.type
_entity.pdbx_description
1 polymer ?
#
loop_
_entity_poly.entity_id
_entity_poly.type
_entity_poly.pdbx_seq_one_letter_code
_entity_poly.pdbx_strand_id
1 'polypeptide(L)'
;MKTAINHIITVLGLIFPFIVFTGCEEKQAVDPDSVQEIQVEPLTMDMYHGKTARISYTVVPETAVFDKVYFAVDDRSVIRVDETGTVTALAVGEAVVTVTAGGKTGTCNVTVLPAVAEQVFIEMEEAELEIGQTLQIVGYVLPDEVEDKTLEWTSSAPEVASVDETGLVTALSEGESVIKASSGDVYDEVKVTVIKPVPKIGDFFYSDGTFSTELDESKEAIGLVFWVGDPAKDDEALRREHPECVNGLVVAFEDAAKETAWQSWYTDYGKTVGEWIEQNTDYASITTSEGINQPLNKMVGYNNTQGMKAFNADDEHFYYSLDIVDALSSWTVAAPDNTSGWYIPSAKELTLLCSGEYNDDIMYMPGDMLEIMNQLNVVLASIGKPSIGGYYWSSTEMDWELAVLNNFIAGNIWTEYKEEYWGCNLRLILAF
;
A
#
# COMPACT_ATOMS: atom_id res chain seq x y z
N MET A 1 72.46 51.98 -9.62
CA MET A 1 72.13 53.27 -8.95
C MET A 1 71.75 52.94 -7.51
N LYS A 2 72.43 53.57 -6.53
CA LYS A 2 72.14 53.63 -5.07
C LYS A 2 72.46 52.40 -4.17
N THR A 3 73.75 52.29 -3.90
CA THR A 3 74.47 52.28 -2.59
C THR A 3 73.70 52.42 -1.26
N ALA A 4 74.13 51.65 -0.25
CA ALA A 4 74.39 52.06 1.16
C ALA A 4 75.32 51.00 1.82
N ILE A 5 76.60 51.26 2.18
CA ILE A 5 77.15 51.99 3.36
C ILE A 5 76.94 51.18 4.66
N ASN A 6 77.87 50.94 5.60
CA ASN A 6 79.32 51.09 5.82
C ASN A 6 79.64 50.44 7.22
N HIS A 7 80.95 50.35 7.53
CA HIS A 7 81.63 50.24 8.85
C HIS A 7 81.98 48.81 9.30
N ILE A 8 83.25 48.34 9.25
CA ILE A 8 84.52 48.80 9.86
C ILE A 8 84.53 48.70 11.39
N ILE A 9 85.36 47.78 11.92
CA ILE A 9 86.37 47.93 13.00
C ILE A 9 87.20 46.61 13.01
N THR A 10 88.46 46.56 12.54
CA THR A 10 89.77 46.66 13.28
C THR A 10 89.83 45.79 14.57
N VAL A 11 90.87 45.01 14.91
CA VAL A 11 92.32 45.06 14.67
C VAL A 11 92.99 43.78 15.25
N LEU A 12 94.10 43.37 14.62
CA LEU A 12 95.28 42.58 15.07
C LEU A 12 95.16 41.32 15.96
N GLY A 13 95.93 40.29 15.59
CA GLY A 13 96.75 39.57 16.58
C GLY A 13 97.18 38.12 16.28
N LEU A 14 98.28 37.97 15.53
CA LEU A 14 99.37 36.98 15.75
C LEU A 14 99.11 35.45 15.70
N ILE A 15 99.63 34.85 14.61
CA ILE A 15 100.54 33.67 14.50
C ILE A 15 100.17 32.37 15.21
N PHE A 16 99.93 31.31 14.42
CA PHE A 16 100.49 29.96 14.63
C PHE A 16 100.58 29.23 13.26
N PRO A 17 101.67 28.52 12.92
CA PRO A 17 101.75 27.77 11.67
C PRO A 17 100.89 26.51 11.81
N PHE A 18 99.79 26.43 11.07
CA PHE A 18 98.95 25.24 11.05
C PHE A 18 99.51 24.25 10.02
N ILE A 19 99.96 23.11 10.53
CA ILE A 19 100.42 21.94 9.78
C ILE A 19 99.27 21.47 8.88
N VAL A 20 99.51 21.39 7.57
CA VAL A 20 98.59 20.74 6.63
C VAL A 20 98.67 19.24 6.89
N PHE A 21 97.72 18.71 7.66
CA PHE A 21 97.38 17.30 7.58
C PHE A 21 96.52 17.11 6.33
N THR A 22 97.07 16.48 5.31
CA THR A 22 96.28 15.83 4.27
C THR A 22 95.49 14.68 4.92
N GLY A 23 94.29 14.98 5.40
CA GLY A 23 93.30 13.97 5.73
C GLY A 23 92.81 13.35 4.42
N CYS A 24 93.24 12.12 4.16
CA CYS A 24 92.61 11.27 3.17
C CYS A 24 91.22 10.92 3.73
N GLU A 25 90.16 11.42 3.10
CA GLU A 25 88.80 10.98 3.39
C GLU A 25 88.68 9.53 2.88
N GLU A 26 88.77 8.57 3.80
CA GLU A 26 88.62 7.16 3.48
C GLU A 26 87.19 6.93 3.00
N LYS A 27 87.04 6.78 1.68
CA LYS A 27 85.78 6.42 1.04
C LYS A 27 85.45 4.98 1.45
N GLN A 28 84.62 4.85 2.48
CA GLN A 28 84.18 3.57 3.03
C GLN A 28 83.68 2.66 1.89
N ALA A 29 84.35 1.52 1.66
CA ALA A 29 83.96 0.57 0.63
C ALA A 29 82.62 -0.08 1.04
N VAL A 30 81.60 0.04 0.18
CA VAL A 30 80.31 -0.64 0.38
C VAL A 30 80.55 -2.13 0.22
N ASP A 31 80.15 -2.91 1.21
CA ASP A 31 80.20 -4.37 1.16
C ASP A 31 79.30 -4.87 0.01
N PRO A 32 79.83 -5.57 -1.00
CA PRO A 32 79.04 -6.06 -2.13
C PRO A 32 77.93 -7.03 -1.72
N ASP A 33 78.04 -7.67 -0.55
CA ASP A 33 77.05 -8.60 -0.02
C ASP A 33 76.04 -7.92 0.94
N SER A 34 76.12 -6.60 1.11
CA SER A 34 75.16 -5.81 1.89
C SER A 34 74.00 -5.26 1.04
N VAL A 35 72.87 -4.95 1.67
CA VAL A 35 71.72 -4.36 0.98
C VAL A 35 72.07 -2.97 0.43
N GLN A 36 71.97 -2.81 -0.89
CA GLN A 36 72.25 -1.55 -1.58
C GLN A 36 70.96 -0.74 -1.78
N GLU A 37 69.87 -1.41 -2.15
CA GLU A 37 68.58 -0.79 -2.46
C GLU A 37 67.41 -1.74 -2.14
N ILE A 38 66.24 -1.16 -1.87
CA ILE A 38 64.96 -1.87 -1.82
C ILE A 38 64.03 -1.21 -2.84
N GLN A 39 63.56 -2.02 -3.79
CA GLN A 39 62.58 -1.59 -4.79
C GLN A 39 61.21 -2.08 -4.34
N VAL A 40 60.24 -1.18 -4.26
CA VAL A 40 58.85 -1.49 -3.87
C VAL A 40 57.94 -1.20 -5.05
N GLU A 41 57.05 -2.15 -5.36
CA GLU A 41 56.07 -2.01 -6.43
C GLU A 41 54.65 -2.39 -5.95
N PRO A 42 53.63 -1.56 -6.27
CA PRO A 42 53.73 -0.26 -6.93
C PRO A 42 54.27 0.84 -5.99
N LEU A 43 54.74 1.98 -6.54
CA LEU A 43 55.14 3.15 -5.75
C LEU A 43 53.96 3.96 -5.21
N THR A 44 52.81 3.85 -5.88
CA THR A 44 51.54 4.47 -5.50
C THR A 44 50.41 3.47 -5.69
N MET A 45 49.42 3.46 -4.80
CA MET A 45 48.29 2.54 -4.85
C MET A 45 47.02 3.21 -4.36
N ASP A 46 45.97 3.17 -5.18
CA ASP A 46 44.63 3.56 -4.75
C ASP A 46 43.85 2.32 -4.32
N MET A 47 43.16 2.40 -3.19
CA MET A 47 42.36 1.31 -2.63
C MET A 47 41.02 1.83 -2.14
N TYR A 48 39.96 1.03 -2.26
CA TYR A 48 38.69 1.34 -1.61
C TYR A 48 38.68 0.85 -0.16
N HIS A 49 38.01 1.59 0.73
CA HIS A 49 37.81 1.21 2.13
C HIS A 49 37.26 -0.22 2.25
N GLY A 50 37.80 -1.01 3.20
CA GLY A 50 37.44 -2.42 3.41
C GLY A 50 38.14 -3.40 2.47
N LYS A 51 38.79 -2.93 1.39
CA LYS A 51 39.51 -3.80 0.45
C LYS A 51 40.95 -4.06 0.89
N THR A 52 41.53 -5.12 0.31
CA THR A 52 42.93 -5.50 0.50
C THR A 52 43.68 -5.52 -0.82
N ALA A 53 44.97 -5.24 -0.76
CA ALA A 53 45.88 -5.30 -1.90
C ALA A 53 47.27 -5.70 -1.41
N ARG A 54 48.18 -6.04 -2.32
CA ARG A 54 49.53 -6.50 -1.96
C ARG A 54 50.59 -5.61 -2.58
N ILE A 55 51.57 -5.21 -1.77
CA ILE A 55 52.81 -4.61 -2.25
C ILE A 55 53.90 -5.68 -2.38
N SER A 56 54.71 -5.56 -3.43
CA SER A 56 55.86 -6.44 -3.68
C SER A 56 57.15 -5.66 -3.42
N TYR A 57 58.21 -6.36 -3.01
CA TYR A 57 59.51 -5.74 -2.82
C TYR A 57 60.64 -6.64 -3.33
N THR A 58 61.73 -6.01 -3.80
CA THR A 58 62.97 -6.68 -4.21
C THR A 58 64.15 -6.02 -3.48
N VAL A 59 65.03 -6.84 -2.90
CA VAL A 59 66.26 -6.39 -2.24
C VAL A 59 67.41 -6.54 -3.24
N VAL A 60 68.21 -5.48 -3.43
CA VAL A 60 69.31 -5.45 -4.42
C VAL A 60 70.67 -5.32 -3.71
N PRO A 61 71.68 -6.13 -4.07
CA PRO A 61 71.57 -7.30 -4.98
C PRO A 61 70.72 -8.41 -4.35
N GLU A 62 70.17 -9.30 -5.19
CA GLU A 62 69.35 -10.44 -4.71
C GLU A 62 70.15 -11.38 -3.77
N THR A 63 71.48 -11.36 -3.88
CA THR A 63 72.42 -12.09 -3.02
C THR A 63 72.74 -11.40 -1.69
N ALA A 64 72.17 -10.22 -1.42
CA ALA A 64 72.45 -9.46 -0.20
C ALA A 64 72.07 -10.26 1.06
N VAL A 65 72.93 -10.20 2.08
CA VAL A 65 72.70 -10.84 3.37
C VAL A 65 72.09 -9.84 4.35
N PHE A 66 70.90 -10.14 4.86
CA PHE A 66 70.17 -9.35 5.85
C PHE A 66 69.34 -10.27 6.76
N ASP A 67 68.91 -9.76 7.91
CA ASP A 67 68.21 -10.56 8.92
C ASP A 67 66.73 -10.77 8.57
N LYS A 68 65.95 -9.68 8.55
CA LYS A 68 64.51 -9.69 8.20
C LYS A 68 64.13 -8.42 7.43
N VAL A 69 63.03 -8.51 6.69
CA VAL A 69 62.31 -7.37 6.13
C VAL A 69 61.26 -6.89 7.12
N TYR A 70 61.17 -5.58 7.31
CA TYR A 70 60.21 -4.93 8.19
C TYR A 70 59.28 -4.02 7.41
N PHE A 71 57.99 -4.09 7.71
CA PHE A 71 57.00 -3.15 7.21
C PHE A 71 56.58 -2.18 8.31
N ALA A 72 56.48 -0.90 7.96
CA ALA A 72 55.95 0.15 8.81
C ALA A 72 54.91 0.97 8.04
N VAL A 73 53.94 1.53 8.77
CA VAL A 73 52.92 2.44 8.26
C VAL A 73 52.99 3.70 9.11
N ASP A 74 52.98 4.86 8.47
CA ASP A 74 53.00 6.17 9.15
C ASP A 74 51.66 6.50 9.84
N ASP A 75 50.53 6.15 9.23
CA ASP A 75 49.19 6.25 9.80
C ASP A 75 48.44 4.90 9.83
N ARG A 76 48.47 4.27 11.01
CA ARG A 76 47.77 2.99 11.26
C ARG A 76 46.25 3.11 11.40
N SER A 77 45.70 4.33 11.42
CA SER A 77 44.25 4.53 11.38
C SER A 77 43.69 4.44 9.96
N VAL A 78 44.53 4.68 8.94
CA VAL A 78 44.16 4.65 7.52
C VAL A 78 44.39 3.27 6.89
N ILE A 79 45.55 2.63 7.16
CA ILE A 79 45.87 1.30 6.63
C ILE A 79 46.57 0.39 7.65
N ARG A 80 46.53 -0.91 7.40
CA ARG A 80 47.39 -1.92 8.06
C ARG A 80 48.14 -2.72 7.00
N VAL A 81 49.39 -3.08 7.27
CA VAL A 81 50.17 -4.03 6.45
C VAL A 81 50.62 -5.21 7.30
N ASP A 82 50.52 -6.42 6.76
CA ASP A 82 51.02 -7.63 7.41
C ASP A 82 52.47 -7.99 7.00
N GLU A 83 53.03 -9.05 7.60
CA GLU A 83 54.41 -9.48 7.32
C GLU A 83 54.62 -9.99 5.89
N THR A 84 53.55 -10.25 5.13
CA THR A 84 53.60 -10.75 3.75
C THR A 84 53.49 -9.65 2.70
N GLY A 85 53.31 -8.39 3.14
CA GLY A 85 53.08 -7.24 2.30
C GLY A 85 51.62 -7.02 1.90
N THR A 86 50.67 -7.68 2.57
CA THR A 86 49.23 -7.46 2.33
C THR A 86 48.78 -6.23 3.10
N VAL A 87 48.33 -5.21 2.37
CA VAL A 87 47.77 -3.96 2.87
C VAL A 87 46.24 -4.09 2.98
N THR A 88 45.66 -3.67 4.10
CA THR A 88 44.22 -3.58 4.37
C THR A 88 43.84 -2.11 4.56
N ALA A 89 42.85 -1.63 3.80
CA ALA A 89 42.32 -0.27 3.94
C ALA A 89 41.32 -0.17 5.10
N LEU A 90 41.57 0.73 6.05
CA LEU A 90 40.80 0.87 7.30
C LEU A 90 39.97 2.15 7.39
N ALA A 91 40.40 3.25 6.76
CA ALA A 91 39.66 4.51 6.72
C ALA A 91 40.11 5.34 5.51
N VAL A 92 39.23 6.21 5.00
CA VAL A 92 39.53 7.15 3.90
C VAL A 92 40.66 8.09 4.31
N GLY A 93 41.68 8.23 3.46
CA GLY A 93 42.86 9.04 3.75
C GLY A 93 44.10 8.59 2.98
N GLU A 94 45.24 9.18 3.31
CA GLU A 94 46.54 8.82 2.71
C GLU A 94 47.49 8.28 3.79
N ALA A 95 48.24 7.24 3.45
CA ALA A 95 49.27 6.67 4.31
C ALA A 95 50.43 6.11 3.48
N VAL A 96 51.61 6.01 4.09
CA VAL A 96 52.83 5.52 3.44
C VAL A 96 53.27 4.21 4.09
N VAL A 97 53.41 3.16 3.27
CA VAL A 97 54.05 1.91 3.68
C VAL A 97 55.54 2.03 3.44
N THR A 98 56.35 1.82 4.48
CA THR A 98 57.81 1.77 4.41
C THR A 98 58.30 0.33 4.59
N VAL A 99 59.07 -0.17 3.62
CA VAL A 99 59.72 -1.48 3.64
C VAL A 99 61.19 -1.29 3.96
N THR A 100 61.70 -1.94 5.01
CA THR A 100 63.09 -1.79 5.49
C THR A 100 63.81 -3.13 5.53
N ALA A 101 65.02 -3.19 4.99
CA ALA A 101 65.93 -4.35 5.01
C ALA A 101 67.39 -3.86 4.94
N GLY A 102 68.28 -4.42 5.77
CA GLY A 102 69.71 -4.06 5.77
C GLY A 102 70.01 -2.56 5.95
N GLY A 103 69.12 -1.81 6.61
CA GLY A 103 69.25 -0.35 6.82
C GLY A 103 68.86 0.52 5.61
N LYS A 104 68.34 -0.08 4.52
CA LYS A 104 67.75 0.61 3.37
C LYS A 104 66.23 0.59 3.45
N THR A 105 65.59 1.52 2.75
CA THR A 105 64.14 1.69 2.75
C THR A 105 63.60 1.87 1.34
N GLY A 106 62.45 1.26 1.05
CA GLY A 106 61.58 1.61 -0.08
C GLY A 106 60.18 1.97 0.43
N THR A 107 59.42 2.75 -0.34
CA THR A 107 58.11 3.26 0.10
C THR A 107 57.03 3.08 -0.97
N CYS A 108 55.79 2.91 -0.52
CA CYS A 108 54.58 2.93 -1.34
C CYS A 108 53.58 3.91 -0.72
N ASN A 109 53.13 4.91 -1.47
CA ASN A 109 52.07 5.82 -1.04
C ASN A 109 50.70 5.17 -1.33
N VAL A 110 49.87 5.06 -0.33
CA VAL A 110 48.53 4.45 -0.42
C VAL A 110 47.48 5.52 -0.18
N THR A 111 46.57 5.67 -1.13
CA THR A 111 45.39 6.53 -1.00
C THR A 111 44.16 5.64 -0.87
N VAL A 112 43.48 5.75 0.27
CA VAL A 112 42.22 5.05 0.54
C VAL A 112 41.05 5.94 0.15
N LEU A 113 40.25 5.47 -0.80
CA LEU A 113 39.03 6.08 -1.30
C LEU A 113 37.79 5.52 -0.57
N PRO A 114 36.66 6.27 -0.52
CA PRO A 114 35.41 5.77 0.04
C PRO A 114 34.95 4.48 -0.64
N ALA A 115 34.42 3.52 0.13
CA ALA A 115 33.88 2.29 -0.44
C ALA A 115 32.72 2.60 -1.41
N VAL A 116 32.63 1.82 -2.48
CA VAL A 116 31.59 1.93 -3.50
C VAL A 116 30.53 0.86 -3.28
N ALA A 117 29.27 1.17 -3.60
CA ALA A 117 28.20 0.20 -3.59
C ALA A 117 28.48 -0.91 -4.62
N GLU A 118 28.41 -2.16 -4.18
CA GLU A 118 28.58 -3.36 -5.01
C GLU A 118 27.25 -4.09 -5.24
N GLN A 119 26.29 -3.90 -4.34
CA GLN A 119 24.97 -4.50 -4.42
C GLN A 119 23.96 -3.62 -3.67
N VAL A 120 22.75 -3.53 -4.24
CA VAL A 120 21.54 -3.21 -3.49
C VAL A 120 20.79 -4.53 -3.25
N PHE A 121 20.22 -4.69 -2.06
CA PHE A 121 19.45 -5.87 -1.71
C PHE A 121 18.11 -5.44 -1.12
N ILE A 122 17.02 -6.01 -1.64
CA ILE A 122 15.67 -5.90 -1.10
C ILE A 122 15.21 -7.31 -0.70
N GLU A 123 14.62 -7.46 0.49
CA GLU A 123 14.26 -8.78 1.03
C GLU A 123 13.04 -9.42 0.32
N MET A 124 12.22 -8.62 -0.36
CA MET A 124 11.01 -9.04 -1.05
C MET A 124 11.17 -8.95 -2.57
N GLU A 125 10.63 -9.92 -3.31
CA GLU A 125 10.64 -9.92 -4.79
C GLU A 125 9.33 -9.37 -5.37
N GLU A 126 8.21 -9.61 -4.69
CA GLU A 126 6.88 -9.18 -5.11
C GLU A 126 5.98 -8.79 -3.94
N ALA A 127 5.01 -7.91 -4.21
CA ALA A 127 3.95 -7.53 -3.30
C ALA A 127 2.63 -7.32 -4.05
N GLU A 128 1.52 -7.64 -3.40
CA GLU A 128 0.17 -7.33 -3.87
C GLU A 128 -0.48 -6.34 -2.91
N LEU A 129 -1.04 -5.25 -3.43
CA LEU A 129 -1.67 -4.17 -2.67
C LEU A 129 -3.05 -3.85 -3.23
N GLU A 130 -4.01 -3.59 -2.36
CA GLU A 130 -5.28 -2.98 -2.78
C GLU A 130 -5.10 -1.48 -3.02
N ILE A 131 -5.87 -0.90 -3.94
CA ILE A 131 -5.87 0.56 -4.18
C ILE A 131 -6.05 1.32 -2.86
N GLY A 132 -5.18 2.32 -2.62
CA GLY A 132 -5.15 3.12 -1.39
C GLY A 132 -4.25 2.57 -0.29
N GLN A 133 -3.81 1.30 -0.37
CA GLN A 133 -2.85 0.74 0.57
C GLN A 133 -1.43 1.28 0.33
N THR A 134 -0.62 1.22 1.38
CA THR A 134 0.80 1.58 1.33
C THR A 134 1.68 0.42 1.79
N LEU A 135 2.91 0.40 1.29
CA LEU A 135 3.93 -0.59 1.66
C LEU A 135 5.28 0.09 1.82
N GLN A 136 5.91 -0.08 2.97
CA GLN A 136 7.29 0.35 3.16
C GLN A 136 8.23 -0.72 2.60
N ILE A 137 8.96 -0.39 1.54
CA ILE A 137 10.07 -1.22 1.05
C ILE A 137 11.36 -0.74 1.72
N VAL A 138 12.19 -1.69 2.16
CA VAL A 138 13.50 -1.41 2.75
C VAL A 138 14.57 -2.02 1.86
N GLY A 139 15.50 -1.19 1.39
CA GLY A 139 16.68 -1.62 0.65
C GLY A 139 17.96 -1.47 1.47
N TYR A 140 18.94 -2.32 1.19
CA TYR A 140 20.24 -2.36 1.86
C TYR A 140 21.36 -2.15 0.84
N VAL A 141 22.28 -1.20 1.09
CA VAL A 141 23.48 -0.98 0.26
C VAL A 141 24.66 -1.75 0.83
N LEU A 142 25.19 -2.67 0.03
CA LEU A 142 26.33 -3.52 0.38
C LEU A 142 27.57 -3.14 -0.46
N PRO A 143 28.78 -3.31 0.09
CA PRO A 143 29.05 -3.83 1.42
C PRO A 143 28.81 -2.80 2.54
N ASP A 144 28.87 -3.22 3.80
CA ASP A 144 28.55 -2.36 4.95
C ASP A 144 29.48 -1.14 5.07
N GLU A 145 30.71 -1.25 4.57
CA GLU A 145 31.73 -0.19 4.59
C GLU A 145 31.40 1.04 3.73
N VAL A 146 30.39 0.96 2.86
CA VAL A 146 29.91 2.12 2.08
C VAL A 146 29.29 3.14 3.01
N GLU A 147 29.86 4.34 3.08
CA GLU A 147 29.39 5.40 3.98
C GLU A 147 28.06 6.02 3.51
N ASP A 148 27.88 6.20 2.20
CA ASP A 148 26.64 6.70 1.62
C ASP A 148 25.65 5.55 1.38
N LYS A 149 24.65 5.46 2.25
CA LYS A 149 23.56 4.47 2.17
C LYS A 149 22.30 5.03 1.51
N THR A 150 22.38 6.22 0.90
CA THR A 150 21.25 6.81 0.19
C THR A 150 20.84 5.91 -0.97
N LEU A 151 19.53 5.67 -1.07
CA LEU A 151 18.92 4.96 -2.19
C LEU A 151 18.09 5.94 -3.01
N GLU A 152 18.20 5.81 -4.32
CA GLU A 152 17.29 6.45 -5.27
C GLU A 152 16.16 5.48 -5.61
N TRP A 153 14.92 5.91 -5.38
CA TRP A 153 13.73 5.11 -5.63
C TRP A 153 13.02 5.56 -6.90
N THR A 154 12.60 4.59 -7.72
CA THR A 154 11.81 4.86 -8.93
C THR A 154 10.71 3.83 -9.10
N SER A 155 9.62 4.23 -9.75
CA SER A 155 8.53 3.34 -10.15
C SER A 155 8.43 3.33 -11.68
N SER A 156 8.24 2.15 -12.27
CA SER A 156 8.04 2.02 -13.71
C SER A 156 6.69 2.54 -14.18
N ALA A 157 5.69 2.55 -13.30
CA ALA A 157 4.34 3.09 -13.52
C ALA A 157 3.86 3.85 -12.27
N PRO A 158 4.33 5.10 -12.06
CA PRO A 158 4.01 5.89 -10.87
C PRO A 158 2.52 6.16 -10.66
N GLU A 159 1.71 6.12 -11.73
CA GLU A 159 0.26 6.24 -11.70
C GLU A 159 -0.46 4.97 -11.22
N VAL A 160 0.21 3.80 -11.29
CA VAL A 160 -0.27 2.51 -10.75
C VAL A 160 0.18 2.38 -9.30
N ALA A 161 1.49 2.53 -9.06
CA ALA A 161 2.07 2.55 -7.72
C ALA A 161 3.19 3.59 -7.66
N SER A 162 3.04 4.63 -6.84
CA SER A 162 4.09 5.63 -6.62
C SER A 162 5.00 5.20 -5.48
N VAL A 163 6.27 5.59 -5.50
CA VAL A 163 7.21 5.41 -4.38
C VAL A 163 7.83 6.75 -4.02
N ASP A 164 7.98 7.03 -2.72
CA ASP A 164 8.64 8.24 -2.24
C ASP A 164 10.15 8.04 -2.01
N GLU A 165 10.84 9.11 -1.59
CA GLU A 165 12.30 9.09 -1.34
C GLU A 165 12.71 8.13 -0.19
N THR A 166 11.76 7.69 0.63
CA THR A 166 11.99 6.77 1.75
C THR A 166 11.67 5.32 1.42
N GLY A 167 11.18 5.04 0.20
CA GLY A 167 10.73 3.71 -0.20
C GLY A 167 9.29 3.38 0.21
N LEU A 168 8.49 4.37 0.61
CA LEU A 168 7.07 4.18 0.86
C LEU A 168 6.31 4.13 -0.46
N VAL A 169 5.80 2.95 -0.80
CA VAL A 169 4.97 2.71 -1.98
C VAL A 169 3.51 2.99 -1.63
N THR A 170 2.79 3.69 -2.52
CA THR A 170 1.34 3.92 -2.43
C THR A 170 0.67 3.35 -3.68
N ALA A 171 -0.32 2.47 -3.49
CA ALA A 171 -1.12 1.88 -4.56
C ALA A 171 -2.21 2.85 -5.02
N LEU A 172 -2.24 3.19 -6.32
CA LEU A 172 -3.08 4.27 -6.85
C LEU A 172 -4.14 3.75 -7.85
N SER A 173 -3.79 2.82 -8.72
CA SER A 173 -4.73 2.24 -9.68
C SER A 173 -4.40 0.78 -9.98
N GLU A 174 -5.40 -0.02 -10.33
CA GLU A 174 -5.24 -1.42 -10.73
C GLU A 174 -4.19 -1.59 -11.84
N GLY A 175 -3.25 -2.53 -11.67
CA GLY A 175 -2.16 -2.77 -12.63
C GLY A 175 -0.91 -3.33 -11.98
N GLU A 176 0.19 -3.39 -12.74
CA GLU A 176 1.50 -3.81 -12.23
C GLU A 176 2.51 -2.67 -12.38
N SER A 177 3.40 -2.51 -11.39
CA SER A 177 4.55 -1.61 -11.44
C SER A 177 5.78 -2.30 -10.87
N VAL A 178 6.97 -1.92 -11.34
CA VAL A 178 8.26 -2.33 -10.77
C VAL A 178 8.83 -1.16 -9.99
N ILE A 179 9.07 -1.39 -8.71
CA ILE A 179 9.74 -0.44 -7.81
C ILE A 179 11.21 -0.79 -7.77
N LYS A 180 12.07 0.16 -8.11
CA LYS A 180 13.52 -0.02 -8.16
C LYS A 180 14.21 0.87 -7.12
N ALA A 181 15.09 0.28 -6.33
CA ALA A 181 16.02 0.99 -5.47
C ALA A 181 17.44 0.91 -6.06
N SER A 182 18.11 2.04 -6.22
CA SER A 182 19.47 2.09 -6.78
C SER A 182 20.45 2.89 -5.91
N SER A 183 21.71 2.48 -5.93
CA SER A 183 22.85 3.22 -5.39
C SER A 183 23.95 3.26 -6.45
N GLY A 184 24.04 4.37 -7.18
CA GLY A 184 24.87 4.45 -8.39
C GLY A 184 24.37 3.50 -9.48
N ASP A 185 25.25 2.65 -10.01
CA ASP A 185 24.92 1.72 -11.11
C ASP A 185 24.34 0.38 -10.63
N VAL A 186 24.36 0.11 -9.31
CA VAL A 186 23.80 -1.12 -8.74
C VAL A 186 22.39 -0.87 -8.23
N TYR A 187 21.51 -1.85 -8.41
CA TYR A 187 20.11 -1.74 -8.07
C TYR A 187 19.48 -3.09 -7.74
N ASP A 188 18.31 -3.04 -7.12
CA ASP A 188 17.42 -4.19 -6.93
C ASP A 188 15.97 -3.74 -7.18
N GLU A 189 15.09 -4.69 -7.47
CA GLU A 189 13.72 -4.43 -7.94
C GLU A 189 12.67 -5.28 -7.21
N VAL A 190 11.49 -4.71 -7.01
CA VAL A 190 10.30 -5.39 -6.48
C VAL A 190 9.14 -5.20 -7.44
N LYS A 191 8.46 -6.31 -7.79
CA LYS A 191 7.21 -6.23 -8.53
C LYS A 191 6.05 -5.92 -7.59
N VAL A 192 5.31 -4.85 -7.85
CA VAL A 192 4.09 -4.49 -7.12
C VAL A 192 2.88 -4.68 -8.03
N THR A 193 1.95 -5.52 -7.59
CA THR A 193 0.65 -5.72 -8.25
C THR A 193 -0.40 -4.97 -7.45
N VAL A 194 -1.11 -4.04 -8.09
CA VAL A 194 -2.21 -3.30 -7.48
C VAL A 194 -3.53 -3.90 -7.95
N ILE A 195 -4.36 -4.30 -7.00
CA ILE A 195 -5.68 -4.88 -7.25
C ILE A 195 -6.79 -3.96 -6.72
N LYS A 196 -8.01 -4.13 -7.22
CA LYS A 196 -9.18 -3.47 -6.63
C LYS A 196 -9.44 -4.03 -5.22
N PRO A 197 -9.84 -3.18 -4.27
CA PRO A 197 -10.30 -3.65 -2.96
C PRO A 197 -11.44 -4.65 -3.13
N VAL A 198 -11.44 -5.72 -2.33
CA VAL A 198 -12.55 -6.68 -2.29
C VAL A 198 -13.48 -6.31 -1.13
N PRO A 199 -14.76 -6.00 -1.38
CA PRO A 199 -15.67 -5.60 -0.32
C PRO A 199 -15.95 -6.76 0.63
N LYS A 200 -16.18 -6.42 1.90
CA LYS A 200 -16.50 -7.36 2.98
C LYS A 200 -17.74 -6.89 3.71
N ILE A 201 -18.47 -7.86 4.27
CA ILE A 201 -19.62 -7.56 5.12
C ILE A 201 -19.16 -6.74 6.33
N GLY A 202 -19.78 -5.58 6.53
CA GLY A 202 -19.45 -4.61 7.56
C GLY A 202 -18.53 -3.49 7.12
N ASP A 203 -17.99 -3.51 5.90
CA ASP A 203 -17.21 -2.37 5.38
C ASP A 203 -18.08 -1.11 5.32
N PHE A 204 -17.48 0.02 5.68
CA PHE A 204 -18.09 1.33 5.53
C PHE A 204 -18.15 1.69 4.05
N PHE A 205 -19.32 2.14 3.57
CA PHE A 205 -19.52 2.62 2.22
C PHE A 205 -19.70 4.14 2.22
N TYR A 206 -19.00 4.84 1.34
CA TYR A 206 -18.88 6.30 1.36
C TYR A 206 -19.67 6.98 0.25
N SER A 207 -19.97 8.26 0.43
CA SER A 207 -20.67 9.10 -0.56
C SER A 207 -19.88 9.31 -1.86
N ASP A 208 -18.59 8.96 -1.90
CA ASP A 208 -17.74 8.97 -3.10
C ASP A 208 -17.72 7.62 -3.85
N GLY A 209 -18.47 6.62 -3.38
CA GLY A 209 -18.54 5.29 -3.99
C GLY A 209 -17.40 4.34 -3.60
N THR A 210 -16.50 4.77 -2.71
CA THR A 210 -15.46 3.90 -2.14
C THR A 210 -15.94 3.17 -0.89
N PHE A 211 -15.17 2.20 -0.42
CA PHE A 211 -15.43 1.48 0.82
C PHE A 211 -14.13 1.12 1.55
N SER A 212 -14.21 0.89 2.86
CA SER A 212 -13.09 0.39 3.67
C SER A 212 -13.56 -0.34 4.93
N THR A 213 -12.72 -1.24 5.43
CA THR A 213 -12.98 -1.99 6.67
C THR A 213 -12.89 -1.11 7.91
N GLU A 214 -11.93 -0.19 7.94
CA GLU A 214 -11.80 0.81 9.00
C GLU A 214 -12.52 2.10 8.61
N LEU A 215 -13.07 2.81 9.59
CA LEU A 215 -13.75 4.07 9.35
C LEU A 215 -12.72 5.17 8.99
N ASP A 216 -12.73 5.60 7.73
CA ASP A 216 -12.12 6.84 7.29
C ASP A 216 -12.97 8.05 7.70
N GLU A 217 -12.56 8.73 8.78
CA GLU A 217 -13.23 9.95 9.29
C GLU A 217 -13.13 11.15 8.33
N SER A 218 -12.28 11.09 7.31
CA SER A 218 -12.18 12.16 6.30
C SER A 218 -13.28 12.08 5.22
N LYS A 219 -14.01 10.96 5.18
CA LYS A 219 -15.08 10.70 4.21
C LYS A 219 -16.44 10.61 4.90
N GLU A 220 -17.48 10.92 4.15
CA GLU A 220 -18.87 10.77 4.63
C GLU A 220 -19.35 9.34 4.37
N ALA A 221 -19.36 8.52 5.42
CA ALA A 221 -19.96 7.19 5.35
C ALA A 221 -21.50 7.31 5.26
N ILE A 222 -22.10 6.54 4.37
CA ILE A 222 -23.56 6.56 4.10
C ILE A 222 -24.25 5.21 4.39
N GLY A 223 -23.48 4.14 4.53
CA GLY A 223 -24.02 2.81 4.81
C GLY A 223 -22.95 1.77 5.11
N LEU A 224 -23.40 0.52 5.27
CA LEU A 224 -22.53 -0.64 5.43
C LEU A 224 -22.78 -1.65 4.31
N VAL A 225 -21.71 -2.25 3.78
CA VAL A 225 -21.82 -3.43 2.92
C VAL A 225 -22.41 -4.57 3.76
N PHE A 226 -23.50 -5.18 3.31
CA PHE A 226 -24.12 -6.32 4.01
C PHE A 226 -24.09 -7.62 3.22
N TRP A 227 -23.82 -7.54 1.92
CA TRP A 227 -23.75 -8.69 1.03
C TRP A 227 -22.76 -8.41 -0.10
N VAL A 228 -22.04 -9.45 -0.53
CA VAL A 228 -20.98 -9.37 -1.54
C VAL A 228 -21.24 -10.40 -2.62
N GLY A 229 -21.20 -9.95 -3.87
CA GLY A 229 -21.55 -10.75 -5.04
C GLY A 229 -22.21 -9.89 -6.11
N ASP A 230 -22.78 -10.53 -7.12
CA ASP A 230 -23.48 -9.86 -8.21
C ASP A 230 -25.00 -9.74 -7.92
N PRO A 231 -25.50 -8.56 -7.49
CA PRO A 231 -26.91 -8.38 -7.14
C PRO A 231 -27.81 -8.39 -8.37
N ALA A 232 -27.26 -8.09 -9.55
CA ALA A 232 -27.97 -8.05 -10.83
C ALA A 232 -28.12 -9.44 -11.46
N LYS A 233 -27.84 -10.52 -10.71
CA LYS A 233 -27.97 -11.90 -11.19
C LYS A 233 -29.43 -12.27 -11.48
N ASP A 234 -30.35 -11.88 -10.59
CA ASP A 234 -31.79 -12.16 -10.72
C ASP A 234 -32.62 -10.93 -11.12
N ASP A 235 -32.01 -9.73 -11.11
CA ASP A 235 -32.65 -8.47 -11.48
C ASP A 235 -32.18 -7.98 -12.87
N GLU A 236 -32.97 -8.29 -13.90
CA GLU A 236 -32.66 -7.88 -15.29
C GLU A 236 -32.70 -6.36 -15.47
N ALA A 237 -33.52 -5.63 -14.71
CA ALA A 237 -33.59 -4.18 -14.78
C ALA A 237 -32.31 -3.55 -14.22
N LEU A 238 -31.84 -4.04 -13.06
CA LEU A 238 -30.56 -3.62 -12.50
C LEU A 238 -29.41 -3.93 -13.45
N ARG A 239 -29.38 -5.13 -14.07
CA ARG A 239 -28.36 -5.49 -15.05
C ARG A 239 -28.35 -4.56 -16.26
N ARG A 240 -29.52 -4.16 -16.74
CA ARG A 240 -29.72 -3.33 -17.92
C ARG A 240 -29.31 -1.88 -17.66
N GLU A 241 -29.65 -1.35 -16.50
CA GLU A 241 -29.53 0.08 -16.17
C GLU A 241 -28.25 0.41 -15.41
N HIS A 242 -27.71 -0.55 -14.65
CA HIS A 242 -26.48 -0.43 -13.86
C HIS A 242 -25.59 -1.67 -13.99
N PRO A 243 -25.09 -1.99 -15.21
CA PRO A 243 -24.26 -3.18 -15.45
C PRO A 243 -22.95 -3.19 -14.64
N GLU A 244 -22.51 -2.06 -14.11
CA GLU A 244 -21.36 -1.90 -13.23
C GLU A 244 -21.58 -2.38 -11.79
N CYS A 245 -22.83 -2.47 -11.33
CA CYS A 245 -23.18 -2.87 -9.96
C CYS A 245 -23.07 -4.39 -9.77
N VAL A 246 -21.84 -4.88 -9.58
CA VAL A 246 -21.51 -6.31 -9.51
C VAL A 246 -20.73 -6.70 -8.25
N ASN A 247 -20.58 -5.77 -7.30
CA ASN A 247 -19.71 -5.94 -6.14
C ASN A 247 -20.49 -6.32 -4.87
N GLY A 248 -21.71 -5.80 -4.70
CA GLY A 248 -22.55 -6.19 -3.58
C GLY A 248 -23.70 -5.24 -3.28
N LEU A 249 -24.19 -5.31 -2.04
CA LEU A 249 -25.29 -4.50 -1.54
C LEU A 249 -24.89 -3.74 -0.27
N VAL A 250 -25.36 -2.50 -0.16
CA VAL A 250 -25.12 -1.58 0.95
C VAL A 250 -26.45 -1.22 1.60
N VAL A 251 -26.50 -1.24 2.94
CA VAL A 251 -27.66 -0.81 3.73
C VAL A 251 -27.44 0.60 4.27
N ALA A 252 -28.45 1.45 4.16
CA ALA A 252 -28.42 2.81 4.72
C ALA A 252 -28.29 2.80 6.25
N PHE A 253 -27.63 3.80 6.83
CA PHE A 253 -27.52 3.93 8.28
C PHE A 253 -28.84 4.20 9.01
N GLU A 254 -29.83 4.78 8.33
CA GLU A 254 -31.10 5.20 8.92
C GLU A 254 -32.29 4.61 8.15
N ASP A 255 -33.43 4.50 8.83
CA ASP A 255 -34.70 4.15 8.18
C ASP A 255 -35.20 5.37 7.39
N ALA A 256 -35.62 5.17 6.15
CA ALA A 256 -36.24 6.20 5.32
C ALA A 256 -37.64 6.59 5.81
N ALA A 257 -38.35 5.65 6.45
CA ALA A 257 -39.59 5.92 7.17
C ALA A 257 -39.74 4.97 8.35
N LYS A 258 -40.49 5.42 9.36
CA LYS A 258 -40.86 4.61 10.51
C LYS A 258 -42.35 4.51 10.61
N GLU A 259 -42.83 3.32 10.99
CA GLU A 259 -44.27 3.04 11.14
C GLU A 259 -45.10 3.46 9.91
N THR A 260 -44.62 3.09 8.72
CA THR A 260 -45.25 3.45 7.44
C THR A 260 -46.13 2.33 6.91
N ALA A 261 -47.25 2.69 6.28
CA ALA A 261 -47.99 1.76 5.43
C ALA A 261 -47.13 1.36 4.21
N TRP A 262 -47.48 0.23 3.59
CA TRP A 262 -46.97 -0.16 2.27
C TRP A 262 -47.73 0.60 1.17
N GLN A 263 -49.07 0.60 1.26
CA GLN A 263 -49.97 1.36 0.41
C GLN A 263 -51.29 1.62 1.16
N SER A 264 -51.53 2.87 1.47
CA SER A 264 -52.81 3.38 1.97
C SER A 264 -53.85 3.34 0.85
N TRP A 265 -55.12 3.16 1.21
CA TRP A 265 -56.24 3.14 0.25
C TRP A 265 -56.14 2.06 -0.83
N TYR A 266 -55.38 0.99 -0.59
CA TYR A 266 -55.24 -0.13 -1.54
C TYR A 266 -56.59 -0.78 -1.90
N THR A 267 -57.58 -0.69 -1.00
CA THR A 267 -58.95 -1.20 -1.24
C THR A 267 -59.72 -0.39 -2.29
N ASP A 268 -59.43 0.91 -2.42
CA ASP A 268 -60.02 1.76 -3.47
C ASP A 268 -59.39 1.47 -4.84
N TYR A 269 -58.09 1.13 -4.88
CA TYR A 269 -57.44 0.64 -6.10
C TYR A 269 -57.94 -0.76 -6.50
N GLY A 270 -58.01 -1.68 -5.52
CA GLY A 270 -58.67 -2.99 -5.66
C GLY A 270 -58.00 -3.97 -6.63
N LYS A 271 -56.74 -3.72 -7.01
CA LYS A 271 -55.94 -4.55 -7.91
C LYS A 271 -54.51 -4.69 -7.40
N THR A 272 -53.72 -5.58 -8.00
CA THR A 272 -52.29 -5.64 -7.71
C THR A 272 -51.56 -4.52 -8.43
N VAL A 273 -50.53 -3.99 -7.78
CA VAL A 273 -49.63 -2.99 -8.37
C VAL A 273 -48.82 -3.65 -9.47
N GLY A 274 -48.38 -4.90 -9.26
CA GLY A 274 -47.60 -5.65 -10.24
C GLY A 274 -48.33 -5.91 -11.56
N GLU A 275 -49.66 -6.10 -11.54
CA GLU A 275 -50.44 -6.21 -12.78
C GLU A 275 -50.34 -4.93 -13.62
N TRP A 276 -50.44 -3.76 -12.98
CA TRP A 276 -50.29 -2.50 -13.69
C TRP A 276 -48.86 -2.31 -14.21
N ILE A 277 -47.85 -2.64 -13.41
CA ILE A 277 -46.43 -2.51 -13.80
C ILE A 277 -46.15 -3.33 -15.06
N GLU A 278 -46.57 -4.59 -15.10
CA GLU A 278 -46.35 -5.49 -16.23
C GLU A 278 -47.08 -5.02 -17.51
N GLN A 279 -48.24 -4.36 -17.35
CA GLN A 279 -49.04 -3.89 -18.49
C GLN A 279 -48.57 -2.53 -19.05
N ASN A 280 -47.92 -1.70 -18.23
CA ASN A 280 -47.68 -0.29 -18.55
C ASN A 280 -46.19 0.10 -18.57
N THR A 281 -45.28 -0.80 -18.19
CA THR A 281 -43.84 -0.49 -18.09
C THR A 281 -42.97 -1.61 -18.66
N ASP A 282 -41.66 -1.36 -18.78
CA ASP A 282 -40.66 -2.36 -19.17
C ASP A 282 -40.06 -3.12 -17.96
N TYR A 283 -40.70 -3.02 -16.79
CA TYR A 283 -40.30 -3.70 -15.54
C TYR A 283 -41.17 -4.94 -15.30
N ALA A 284 -40.59 -5.96 -14.68
CA ALA A 284 -41.31 -7.17 -14.32
C ALA A 284 -42.30 -6.89 -13.17
N SER A 285 -43.38 -7.68 -13.14
CA SER A 285 -44.37 -7.62 -12.06
C SER A 285 -43.71 -7.83 -10.70
N ILE A 286 -44.08 -6.97 -9.74
CA ILE A 286 -43.66 -7.07 -8.34
C ILE A 286 -44.54 -8.03 -7.53
N THR A 287 -45.70 -8.42 -8.09
CA THR A 287 -46.63 -9.34 -7.46
C THR A 287 -46.07 -10.74 -7.58
N THR A 288 -45.74 -11.34 -6.44
CA THR A 288 -45.35 -12.74 -6.42
C THR A 288 -46.58 -13.63 -6.41
N SER A 289 -46.65 -14.58 -7.34
CA SER A 289 -47.61 -15.71 -7.27
C SER A 289 -46.98 -16.93 -6.59
N GLU A 290 -45.81 -16.76 -5.96
CA GLU A 290 -44.92 -17.80 -5.47
C GLU A 290 -45.39 -18.40 -4.13
N GLY A 291 -46.58 -19.02 -4.18
CA GLY A 291 -47.15 -19.84 -3.12
C GLY A 291 -47.56 -21.24 -3.58
N ILE A 292 -47.27 -21.64 -4.83
CA ILE A 292 -47.69 -22.97 -5.35
C ILE A 292 -46.55 -23.78 -5.98
N ASN A 293 -45.49 -23.19 -6.58
CA ASN A 293 -44.41 -23.98 -7.23
C ASN A 293 -43.04 -23.28 -7.45
N GLN A 294 -42.80 -22.05 -7.00
CA GLN A 294 -41.49 -21.37 -7.12
C GLN A 294 -41.09 -20.77 -5.76
N PRO A 295 -39.81 -20.79 -5.39
CA PRO A 295 -39.35 -20.26 -4.10
C PRO A 295 -39.20 -18.73 -4.13
N LEU A 296 -39.75 -18.03 -3.13
CA LEU A 296 -39.50 -16.60 -2.95
C LEU A 296 -38.05 -16.39 -2.55
N ASN A 297 -37.17 -16.19 -3.53
CA ASN A 297 -35.73 -16.18 -3.25
C ASN A 297 -34.90 -15.38 -4.27
N LYS A 298 -35.50 -14.42 -4.97
CA LYS A 298 -34.85 -13.61 -6.01
C LYS A 298 -34.56 -12.19 -5.50
N MET A 299 -33.36 -11.69 -5.76
CA MET A 299 -33.01 -10.28 -5.57
C MET A 299 -33.57 -9.50 -6.75
N VAL A 300 -34.63 -8.71 -6.52
CA VAL A 300 -35.37 -7.97 -7.56
C VAL A 300 -35.83 -6.59 -7.06
N GLY A 301 -35.23 -6.08 -5.98
CA GLY A 301 -35.71 -4.86 -5.34
C GLY A 301 -35.53 -3.63 -6.21
N TYR A 302 -34.51 -3.61 -7.07
CA TYR A 302 -34.30 -2.51 -8.01
C TYR A 302 -35.41 -2.49 -9.06
N ASN A 303 -35.66 -3.61 -9.76
CA ASN A 303 -36.80 -3.77 -10.68
C ASN A 303 -38.10 -3.31 -10.03
N ASN A 304 -38.38 -3.81 -8.83
CA ASN A 304 -39.61 -3.51 -8.14
C ASN A 304 -39.74 -2.02 -7.85
N THR A 305 -38.66 -1.41 -7.36
CA THR A 305 -38.64 0.01 -7.03
C THR A 305 -38.88 0.88 -8.26
N GLN A 306 -38.28 0.56 -9.41
CA GLN A 306 -38.48 1.35 -10.62
C GLN A 306 -39.92 1.21 -11.17
N GLY A 307 -40.49 0.00 -11.15
CA GLY A 307 -41.89 -0.21 -11.50
C GLY A 307 -42.85 0.53 -10.55
N MET A 308 -42.58 0.48 -9.24
CA MET A 308 -43.36 1.18 -8.22
C MET A 308 -43.25 2.72 -8.33
N LYS A 309 -42.07 3.25 -8.71
CA LYS A 309 -41.90 4.67 -9.04
C LYS A 309 -42.76 5.07 -10.25
N ALA A 310 -42.78 4.24 -11.30
CA ALA A 310 -43.64 4.47 -12.45
C ALA A 310 -45.13 4.45 -12.06
N PHE A 311 -45.52 3.55 -11.15
CA PHE A 311 -46.88 3.49 -10.61
C PHE A 311 -47.27 4.80 -9.89
N ASN A 312 -46.44 5.31 -8.97
CA ASN A 312 -46.74 6.58 -8.27
C ASN A 312 -46.68 7.81 -9.21
N ALA A 313 -45.91 7.74 -10.30
CA ALA A 313 -45.78 8.83 -11.25
C ALA A 313 -46.99 8.97 -12.20
N ASP A 314 -47.88 7.97 -12.26
CA ASP A 314 -49.12 8.06 -13.02
C ASP A 314 -50.16 8.90 -12.26
N ASP A 315 -50.66 9.96 -12.91
CA ASP A 315 -51.65 10.87 -12.34
C ASP A 315 -52.95 10.15 -11.92
N GLU A 316 -53.28 9.00 -12.54
CA GLU A 316 -54.45 8.19 -12.18
C GLU A 316 -54.34 7.58 -10.78
N HIS A 317 -53.11 7.46 -10.24
CA HIS A 317 -52.81 6.79 -8.98
C HIS A 317 -52.60 7.72 -7.80
N PHE A 318 -52.82 9.03 -7.97
CA PHE A 318 -52.59 10.03 -6.93
C PHE A 318 -53.27 9.73 -5.58
N TYR A 319 -54.44 9.06 -5.59
CA TYR A 319 -55.20 8.76 -4.36
C TYR A 319 -54.80 7.46 -3.66
N TYR A 320 -54.04 6.60 -4.33
CA TYR A 320 -53.65 5.27 -3.85
C TYR A 320 -52.18 4.99 -4.20
N SER A 321 -51.37 6.05 -4.11
CA SER A 321 -49.93 5.99 -4.23
C SER A 321 -49.34 5.05 -3.17
N LEU A 322 -48.16 4.52 -3.45
CA LEU A 322 -47.42 3.66 -2.55
C LEU A 322 -46.68 4.53 -1.53
N ASP A 323 -47.07 4.45 -0.26
CA ASP A 323 -46.46 5.24 0.82
C ASP A 323 -44.95 4.99 0.94
N ILE A 324 -44.50 3.76 0.70
CA ILE A 324 -43.07 3.42 0.73
C ILE A 324 -42.27 4.07 -0.40
N VAL A 325 -42.90 4.37 -1.54
CA VAL A 325 -42.27 5.13 -2.63
C VAL A 325 -42.25 6.61 -2.29
N ASP A 326 -43.29 7.13 -1.64
CA ASP A 326 -43.32 8.52 -1.16
C ASP A 326 -42.25 8.74 -0.07
N ALA A 327 -42.04 7.74 0.80
CA ALA A 327 -40.94 7.70 1.77
C ALA A 327 -39.56 7.68 1.08
N LEU A 328 -39.36 6.83 0.07
CA LEU A 328 -38.13 6.84 -0.73
C LEU A 328 -37.91 8.20 -1.40
N SER A 329 -38.96 8.82 -1.94
CA SER A 329 -38.89 10.13 -2.61
C SER A 329 -38.54 11.27 -1.66
N SER A 330 -38.73 11.07 -0.36
CA SER A 330 -38.37 12.00 0.70
C SER A 330 -36.95 11.78 1.25
N TRP A 331 -36.25 10.73 0.81
CA TRP A 331 -34.89 10.41 1.24
C TRP A 331 -33.87 11.41 0.70
N THR A 332 -32.96 11.88 1.56
CA THR A 332 -32.05 12.98 1.21
C THR A 332 -30.57 12.59 1.12
N VAL A 333 -30.19 11.41 1.63
CA VAL A 333 -28.79 10.96 1.54
C VAL A 333 -28.53 10.56 0.09
N ALA A 334 -27.66 11.32 -0.59
CA ALA A 334 -27.29 11.03 -1.97
C ALA A 334 -26.54 9.70 -2.06
N ALA A 335 -26.84 8.92 -3.09
CA ALA A 335 -26.04 7.76 -3.46
C ALA A 335 -24.97 8.18 -4.48
N PRO A 336 -23.80 7.54 -4.51
CA PRO A 336 -22.77 7.82 -5.51
C PRO A 336 -23.25 7.49 -6.94
N ASP A 337 -22.79 8.24 -7.94
CA ASP A 337 -23.24 8.11 -9.34
C ASP A 337 -22.94 6.74 -9.97
N ASN A 338 -21.96 6.00 -9.45
CA ASN A 338 -21.57 4.66 -9.91
C ASN A 338 -22.32 3.52 -9.20
N THR A 339 -23.46 3.82 -8.59
CA THR A 339 -24.32 2.85 -7.90
C THR A 339 -25.70 2.83 -8.54
N SER A 340 -26.54 1.88 -8.11
CA SER A 340 -27.96 1.85 -8.51
C SER A 340 -28.78 3.04 -8.01
N GLY A 341 -28.23 3.88 -7.14
CA GLY A 341 -29.03 4.72 -6.26
C GLY A 341 -29.78 3.93 -5.19
N TRP A 342 -30.39 4.63 -4.24
CA TRP A 342 -31.19 3.99 -3.19
C TRP A 342 -32.49 3.41 -3.76
N TYR A 343 -32.79 2.17 -3.38
CA TYR A 343 -34.02 1.47 -3.74
C TYR A 343 -34.60 0.68 -2.56
N ILE A 344 -35.85 0.26 -2.72
CA ILE A 344 -36.60 -0.52 -1.74
C ILE A 344 -36.26 -2.00 -1.94
N PRO A 345 -35.61 -2.66 -0.96
CA PRO A 345 -35.16 -4.04 -1.11
C PRO A 345 -36.32 -5.02 -1.31
N SER A 346 -36.12 -6.07 -2.11
CA SER A 346 -37.03 -7.22 -2.15
C SER A 346 -36.97 -8.01 -0.84
N ALA A 347 -37.94 -8.91 -0.65
CA ALA A 347 -37.98 -9.77 0.54
C ALA A 347 -36.69 -10.59 0.69
N LYS A 348 -36.08 -11.04 -0.43
CA LYS A 348 -34.80 -11.75 -0.43
C LYS A 348 -33.65 -10.86 0.02
N GLU A 349 -33.56 -9.63 -0.47
CA GLU A 349 -32.47 -8.71 -0.10
C GLU A 349 -32.53 -8.33 1.39
N LEU A 350 -33.73 -8.12 1.94
CA LEU A 350 -33.90 -7.97 3.39
C LEU A 350 -33.57 -9.24 4.17
N THR A 351 -33.87 -10.42 3.62
CA THR A 351 -33.46 -11.70 4.23
C THR A 351 -31.94 -11.83 4.25
N LEU A 352 -31.23 -11.44 3.19
CA LEU A 352 -29.76 -11.42 3.17
C LEU A 352 -29.21 -10.47 4.23
N LEU A 353 -29.78 -9.27 4.35
CA LEU A 353 -29.41 -8.29 5.38
C LEU A 353 -29.62 -8.83 6.80
N CYS A 354 -30.67 -9.64 7.01
CA CYS A 354 -30.98 -10.21 8.31
C CYS A 354 -30.08 -11.42 8.64
N SER A 355 -30.07 -12.39 7.74
CA SER A 355 -29.65 -13.77 7.99
C SER A 355 -28.44 -14.25 7.18
N GLY A 356 -28.12 -13.58 6.07
CA GLY A 356 -27.20 -14.11 5.06
C GLY A 356 -27.89 -15.06 4.08
N GLU A 357 -27.11 -15.95 3.47
CA GLU A 357 -27.62 -16.80 2.38
C GLU A 357 -28.57 -17.90 2.86
N TYR A 358 -29.76 -17.89 2.30
CA TYR A 358 -30.74 -18.96 2.38
C TYR A 358 -31.23 -19.29 0.96
N ASN A 359 -30.99 -20.51 0.50
CA ASN A 359 -31.18 -20.90 -0.91
C ASN A 359 -32.53 -21.56 -1.19
N ASP A 360 -33.27 -21.96 -0.15
CA ASP A 360 -34.63 -22.48 -0.28
C ASP A 360 -35.66 -21.32 -0.30
N ASP A 361 -36.95 -21.66 -0.35
CA ASP A 361 -38.03 -20.68 -0.31
C ASP A 361 -38.05 -19.92 1.03
N ILE A 362 -37.77 -18.61 1.02
CA ILE A 362 -37.65 -17.82 2.24
C ILE A 362 -38.99 -17.75 3.01
N MET A 363 -40.12 -18.05 2.37
CA MET A 363 -41.43 -18.17 3.05
C MET A 363 -41.44 -19.22 4.16
N TYR A 364 -40.62 -20.27 4.03
CA TYR A 364 -40.51 -21.37 4.98
C TYR A 364 -39.20 -21.34 5.77
N MET A 365 -38.52 -20.21 5.75
CA MET A 365 -37.26 -20.00 6.44
C MET A 365 -37.42 -20.21 7.97
N PRO A 366 -36.51 -20.95 8.61
CA PRO A 366 -36.52 -21.09 10.07
C PRO A 366 -36.25 -19.74 10.74
N GLY A 367 -36.83 -19.53 11.92
CA GLY A 367 -36.52 -18.36 12.74
C GLY A 367 -35.11 -18.39 13.35
N ASP A 368 -34.79 -17.34 14.09
CA ASP A 368 -33.51 -17.08 14.76
C ASP A 368 -32.28 -16.96 13.83
N MET A 369 -32.52 -16.69 12.54
CA MET A 369 -31.46 -16.44 11.57
C MET A 369 -31.12 -14.95 11.48
N LEU A 370 -30.18 -14.51 12.34
CA LEU A 370 -29.88 -13.09 12.60
C LEU A 370 -28.40 -12.73 12.42
N GLU A 371 -27.61 -13.59 11.77
CA GLU A 371 -26.13 -13.51 11.76
C GLU A 371 -25.62 -12.18 11.19
N ILE A 372 -26.02 -11.84 9.97
CA ILE A 372 -25.56 -10.62 9.28
C ILE A 372 -26.02 -9.38 10.02
N MET A 373 -27.30 -9.31 10.42
CA MET A 373 -27.82 -8.18 11.18
C MET A 373 -27.03 -7.96 12.47
N ASN A 374 -26.74 -9.04 13.22
CA ASN A 374 -25.98 -8.93 14.47
C ASN A 374 -24.55 -8.45 14.24
N GLN A 375 -23.89 -8.92 13.18
CA GLN A 375 -22.57 -8.44 12.79
C GLN A 375 -22.59 -6.94 12.47
N LEU A 376 -23.54 -6.48 11.66
CA LEU A 376 -23.67 -5.07 11.29
C LEU A 376 -24.03 -4.20 12.50
N ASN A 377 -24.89 -4.68 13.40
CA ASN A 377 -25.26 -3.95 14.62
C ASN A 377 -24.07 -3.70 15.56
N VAL A 378 -23.06 -4.57 15.56
CA VAL A 378 -21.79 -4.31 16.28
C VAL A 378 -21.05 -3.13 15.66
N VAL A 379 -20.97 -3.07 14.33
CA VAL A 379 -20.33 -1.95 13.61
C VAL A 379 -21.12 -0.65 13.80
N LEU A 380 -22.44 -0.68 13.65
CA LEU A 380 -23.31 0.49 13.87
C LEU A 380 -23.16 1.05 15.28
N ALA A 381 -23.09 0.17 16.29
CA ALA A 381 -22.89 0.57 17.68
C ALA A 381 -21.53 1.25 17.92
N SER A 382 -20.46 0.81 17.24
CA SER A 382 -19.12 1.40 17.40
C SER A 382 -19.03 2.85 16.90
N ILE A 383 -19.87 3.21 15.92
CA ILE A 383 -19.96 4.56 15.35
C ILE A 383 -21.20 5.35 15.82
N GLY A 384 -21.93 4.83 16.82
CA GLY A 384 -23.09 5.51 17.41
C GLY A 384 -24.32 5.62 16.49
N LYS A 385 -24.45 4.74 15.50
CA LYS A 385 -25.62 4.67 14.60
C LYS A 385 -26.72 3.75 15.16
N PRO A 386 -28.00 3.99 14.81
CA PRO A 386 -29.09 3.13 15.25
C PRO A 386 -28.92 1.68 14.76
N SER A 387 -29.26 0.71 15.60
CA SER A 387 -29.31 -0.69 15.20
C SER A 387 -30.40 -0.93 14.16
N ILE A 388 -30.16 -1.88 13.27
CA ILE A 388 -31.16 -2.48 12.38
C ILE A 388 -31.95 -3.51 13.19
N GLY A 389 -33.27 -3.43 13.16
CA GLY A 389 -34.15 -4.36 13.87
C GLY A 389 -35.63 -3.97 13.78
N GLY A 390 -36.51 -4.86 14.22
CA GLY A 390 -37.96 -4.67 14.13
C GLY A 390 -38.57 -5.30 12.88
N TYR A 391 -39.49 -4.60 12.24
CA TYR A 391 -40.18 -5.05 11.04
C TYR A 391 -39.88 -4.11 9.88
N TYR A 392 -39.64 -4.68 8.70
CA TYR A 392 -39.29 -3.91 7.51
C TYR A 392 -40.14 -4.33 6.33
N TRP A 393 -40.75 -3.34 5.67
CA TRP A 393 -41.41 -3.58 4.40
C TRP A 393 -40.40 -3.90 3.31
N SER A 394 -40.70 -4.91 2.51
CA SER A 394 -40.03 -5.15 1.23
C SER A 394 -40.80 -4.52 0.07
N SER A 395 -40.19 -4.47 -1.10
CA SER A 395 -40.84 -4.12 -2.36
C SER A 395 -41.66 -5.28 -2.96
N THR A 396 -41.76 -6.42 -2.30
CA THR A 396 -42.47 -7.61 -2.80
C THR A 396 -43.95 -7.55 -2.41
N GLU A 397 -44.83 -7.56 -3.41
CA GLU A 397 -46.28 -7.62 -3.24
C GLU A 397 -46.74 -9.09 -3.29
N MET A 398 -47.58 -9.54 -2.37
CA MET A 398 -48.12 -10.91 -2.38
C MET A 398 -49.39 -10.99 -3.22
N ASP A 399 -50.32 -10.09 -2.98
CA ASP A 399 -51.54 -9.94 -3.75
C ASP A 399 -52.06 -8.50 -3.64
N TRP A 400 -53.33 -8.27 -3.99
CA TRP A 400 -53.88 -6.92 -4.00
C TRP A 400 -54.09 -6.36 -2.58
N GLU A 401 -54.22 -7.21 -1.55
CA GLU A 401 -54.39 -6.84 -0.14
C GLU A 401 -53.08 -6.88 0.65
N LEU A 402 -52.19 -7.82 0.31
CA LEU A 402 -51.04 -8.19 1.15
C LEU A 402 -49.69 -7.82 0.52
N ALA A 403 -48.77 -7.35 1.37
CA ALA A 403 -47.37 -7.14 1.04
C ALA A 403 -46.46 -7.96 1.97
N VAL A 404 -45.22 -8.21 1.54
CA VAL A 404 -44.25 -8.99 2.31
C VAL A 404 -43.43 -8.07 3.21
N LEU A 405 -43.32 -8.43 4.49
CA LEU A 405 -42.44 -7.81 5.47
C LEU A 405 -41.45 -8.83 6.03
N ASN A 406 -40.26 -8.33 6.38
CA ASN A 406 -39.24 -9.10 7.06
C ASN A 406 -39.25 -8.77 8.56
N ASN A 407 -39.29 -9.81 9.39
CA ASN A 407 -39.21 -9.72 10.84
C ASN A 407 -37.76 -9.93 11.30
N PHE A 408 -37.08 -8.82 11.56
CA PHE A 408 -35.69 -8.81 12.02
C PHE A 408 -35.54 -9.14 13.51
N ILE A 409 -36.64 -9.32 14.25
CA ILE A 409 -36.62 -9.81 15.63
C ILE A 409 -36.46 -11.34 15.65
N ALA A 410 -37.15 -12.03 14.74
CA ALA A 410 -37.19 -13.49 14.68
C ALA A 410 -36.48 -14.09 13.45
N GLY A 411 -35.93 -13.27 12.54
CA GLY A 411 -35.18 -13.73 11.37
C GLY A 411 -36.01 -14.51 10.35
N ASN A 412 -37.28 -14.11 10.15
CA ASN A 412 -38.20 -14.73 9.20
C ASN A 412 -39.01 -13.66 8.44
N ILE A 413 -39.90 -14.10 7.53
CA ILE A 413 -40.76 -13.21 6.75
C ILE A 413 -42.23 -13.51 6.99
N TRP A 414 -43.08 -12.49 6.89
CA TRP A 414 -44.54 -12.58 6.94
C TRP A 414 -45.18 -11.79 5.79
N THR A 415 -46.47 -12.03 5.58
CA THR A 415 -47.33 -11.18 4.76
C THR A 415 -48.30 -10.45 5.67
N GLU A 416 -48.58 -9.19 5.38
CA GLU A 416 -49.53 -8.39 6.14
C GLU A 416 -50.30 -7.43 5.21
N TYR A 417 -51.48 -6.98 5.65
CA TYR A 417 -52.27 -6.00 4.90
C TYR A 417 -51.47 -4.73 4.65
N LYS A 418 -51.56 -4.19 3.44
CA LYS A 418 -50.76 -3.04 2.97
C LYS A 418 -50.91 -1.77 3.82
N GLU A 419 -52.04 -1.61 4.52
CA GLU A 419 -52.29 -0.49 5.44
C GLU A 419 -51.99 -0.84 6.91
N GLU A 420 -51.89 -2.12 7.27
CA GLU A 420 -51.55 -2.57 8.61
C GLU A 420 -50.03 -2.60 8.78
N TYR A 421 -49.48 -1.49 9.28
CA TYR A 421 -48.03 -1.34 9.34
C TYR A 421 -47.38 -2.09 10.51
N TRP A 422 -48.05 -2.41 11.63
CA TRP A 422 -47.43 -3.14 12.77
C TRP A 422 -46.09 -2.54 13.28
N GLY A 423 -45.88 -1.24 13.05
CA GLY A 423 -44.60 -0.58 13.32
C GLY A 423 -43.49 -0.87 12.28
N CYS A 424 -43.86 -1.28 11.07
CA CYS A 424 -42.94 -1.52 9.96
C CYS A 424 -42.26 -0.23 9.54
N ASN A 425 -40.95 -0.34 9.37
CA ASN A 425 -40.09 0.72 8.89
C ASN A 425 -39.74 0.46 7.42
N LEU A 426 -39.13 1.45 6.79
CA LEU A 426 -38.52 1.31 5.47
C LEU A 426 -37.01 1.51 5.60
N ARG A 427 -36.23 0.49 5.25
CA ARG A 427 -34.77 0.57 5.18
C ARG A 427 -34.36 0.44 3.72
N LEU A 428 -33.61 1.43 3.23
CA LEU A 428 -33.16 1.46 1.84
C LEU A 428 -31.83 0.75 1.69
N ILE A 429 -31.61 0.21 0.50
CA ILE A 429 -30.34 -0.37 0.07
C ILE A 429 -29.91 0.22 -1.26
N LEU A 430 -28.65 0.04 -1.62
CA LEU A 430 -28.13 0.28 -2.97
C LEU A 430 -27.24 -0.89 -3.40
N ALA A 431 -27.10 -1.06 -4.71
CA ALA A 431 -26.14 -1.96 -5.35
C ALA A 431 -24.95 -1.14 -5.86
N PHE A 432 -23.74 -1.71 -5.81
CA PHE A 432 -22.49 -1.05 -6.20
C PHE A 432 -21.51 -1.99 -6.90
#